data_AF-A0A0E9XCT1-F1
#
_entry.id   AF-A0A0E9XCT1-F1
#
_cell.length_a   1.000
_cell.length_b   1.000
_cell.length_c   1.000
_cell.angle_alpha   90.00
_cell.angle_beta   90.00
_cell.angle_gamma   90.00
#
_symmetry.space_group_name_H-M   'P 1'
#
loop_
_entity.id
_entity.type
_entity.pdbx_description
1 polymer ?
#
loop_
_entity_poly.entity_id
_entity_poly.type
_entity_poly.pdbx_seq_one_letter_code
_entity_poly.pdbx_strand_id
1 'polypeptide(L)'
;MGVVAGLLVQNVLKYLLGFGSVSHYLGYNAMQDFFPTMSMKANPQCDDHYCRKQQEEYQRKQAERPKQEVVEEEEEQVVHEDNEWGIELVSEVTEEELKAASGPKPDLPEGITVAYTIPKKENTPDGEMVEETEQSLEDLMAQMKRM
;
A
#
# COMPACT_ATOMS: atom_id res chain seq x y z
N MET A 1 7.86 -23.42 -22.76
CA MET A 1 6.81 -24.20 -22.04
C MET A 1 7.19 -24.54 -20.59
N GLY A 2 8.48 -24.66 -20.22
CA GLY A 2 8.89 -25.01 -18.84
C GLY A 2 8.55 -23.98 -17.76
N VAL A 3 8.68 -22.68 -18.04
CA VAL A 3 8.43 -21.60 -17.05
C VAL A 3 7.00 -21.65 -16.51
N VAL A 4 6.00 -21.73 -17.39
CA VAL A 4 4.58 -21.78 -16.99
C VAL A 4 4.28 -23.04 -16.18
N ALA A 5 4.84 -24.19 -16.55
CA ALA A 5 4.68 -25.42 -15.79
C ALA A 5 5.29 -25.34 -14.39
N GLY A 6 6.50 -24.74 -14.27
CA GLY A 6 7.16 -24.51 -12.98
C GLY A 6 6.33 -23.60 -12.07
N LEU A 7 5.82 -22.49 -12.61
CA LEU A 7 4.95 -21.57 -11.88
C LEU A 7 3.65 -22.25 -11.42
N LEU A 8 3.05 -23.08 -12.28
CA LEU A 8 1.84 -23.82 -11.93
C LEU A 8 2.09 -24.82 -10.80
N VAL A 9 3.13 -25.64 -10.90
CA VAL A 9 3.50 -26.61 -9.85
C VAL A 9 3.81 -25.90 -8.54
N GLN A 10 4.54 -24.79 -8.58
CA GLN A 10 4.84 -24.01 -7.39
C GLN A 10 3.56 -23.46 -6.74
N ASN A 11 2.58 -23.00 -7.52
CA ASN A 11 1.31 -22.53 -6.98
C ASN A 11 0.49 -23.68 -6.38
N VAL A 12 0.54 -24.87 -6.98
CA VAL A 12 -0.10 -26.09 -6.43
C VAL A 12 0.51 -26.48 -5.09
N LEU A 13 1.85 -26.48 -4.98
CA LEU A 13 2.53 -26.79 -3.73
C LEU A 13 2.16 -25.79 -2.64
N LYS A 14 2.20 -24.48 -2.93
CA LYS A 14 1.78 -23.43 -1.99
C LYS A 14 0.34 -23.65 -1.50
N TYR A 15 -0.57 -23.96 -2.43
CA TYR A 15 -1.99 -24.16 -2.11
C TYR A 15 -2.25 -25.42 -1.26
N LEU A 16 -1.62 -26.54 -1.58
CA LEU A 16 -1.86 -27.82 -0.89
C LEU A 16 -1.15 -27.91 0.46
N LEU A 17 0.06 -27.34 0.56
CA LEU A 17 0.89 -27.43 1.76
C LEU A 17 0.73 -26.21 2.68
N GLY A 18 0.02 -25.16 2.25
CA GLY A 18 -0.31 -24.01 3.09
C GLY A 18 0.89 -23.12 3.45
N PHE A 19 1.85 -22.97 2.55
CA PHE A 19 3.02 -22.10 2.74
C PHE A 19 3.11 -21.02 1.66
N GLY A 20 3.72 -19.89 2.03
CA GLY A 20 3.84 -18.73 1.15
C GLY A 20 2.48 -18.18 0.69
N SER A 21 2.49 -17.36 -0.36
CA SER A 21 1.28 -16.71 -0.88
C SER A 21 0.78 -17.38 -2.16
N VAL A 22 -0.47 -17.85 -2.17
CA VAL A 22 -1.10 -18.43 -3.36
C VAL A 22 -1.55 -17.31 -4.31
N SER A 23 -1.20 -17.45 -5.59
CA SER A 23 -1.58 -16.48 -6.62
C SER A 23 -2.83 -16.96 -7.35
N HIS A 24 -3.87 -16.10 -7.40
CA HIS A 24 -5.11 -16.38 -8.14
C HIS A 24 -4.90 -16.21 -9.65
N TYR A 25 -4.10 -15.21 -10.03
CA TYR A 25 -3.63 -14.99 -11.38
C TYR A 25 -2.16 -14.61 -11.37
N LEU A 26 -1.38 -15.23 -12.23
CA LEU A 26 0.02 -14.91 -12.48
C LEU A 26 0.27 -14.95 -13.98
N GLY A 27 0.51 -13.78 -14.57
CA GLY A 27 0.92 -13.66 -15.97
C GLY A 27 2.43 -13.79 -16.14
N TYR A 28 2.86 -14.06 -17.37
CA TYR A 28 4.26 -14.06 -17.75
C TYR A 28 4.45 -13.43 -19.13
N ASN A 29 5.19 -12.34 -19.19
CA ASN A 29 5.65 -11.72 -20.44
C ASN A 29 7.17 -11.93 -20.59
N ALA A 30 7.53 -12.87 -21.47
CA ALA A 30 8.92 -13.27 -21.70
C ALA A 30 9.81 -12.18 -22.34
N MET A 31 9.23 -11.17 -23.01
CA MET A 31 10.03 -10.14 -23.67
C MET A 31 10.51 -9.06 -22.69
N GLN A 32 9.79 -8.88 -21.58
CA GLN A 32 10.04 -7.84 -20.59
C GLN A 32 10.37 -8.42 -19.21
N ASP A 33 10.50 -9.75 -19.12
CA ASP A 33 10.62 -10.50 -17.86
C ASP A 33 9.61 -10.02 -16.80
N PHE A 34 8.38 -9.78 -17.24
CA PHE A 34 7.35 -9.16 -16.43
C PHE A 34 6.32 -10.19 -15.96
N PHE A 35 6.06 -10.20 -14.65
CA PHE A 35 5.21 -11.17 -13.97
C PHE A 35 4.04 -10.50 -13.23
N PRO A 36 2.97 -10.07 -13.94
CA PRO A 36 1.84 -9.42 -13.30
C PRO A 36 1.05 -10.40 -12.44
N THR A 37 0.77 -10.00 -11.20
CA THR A 37 -0.12 -10.73 -10.28
C THR A 37 -1.42 -9.97 -10.10
N MET A 38 -2.54 -10.69 -10.10
CA MET A 38 -3.87 -10.10 -9.92
C MET A 38 -4.78 -11.07 -9.16
N SER A 39 -5.89 -10.57 -8.63
CA SER A 39 -6.97 -11.40 -8.10
C SER A 39 -8.27 -11.06 -8.81
N MET A 40 -8.71 -11.98 -9.67
CA MET A 40 -9.95 -11.83 -10.43
C MET A 40 -11.14 -12.25 -9.56
N LYS A 41 -12.10 -11.35 -9.38
CA LYS A 41 -13.35 -11.64 -8.68
C LYS A 41 -14.37 -12.28 -9.63
N ALA A 42 -15.25 -13.12 -9.08
CA ALA A 42 -16.34 -13.71 -9.84
C ALA A 42 -17.33 -12.62 -10.32
N ASN A 43 -17.83 -12.76 -11.55
CA ASN A 43 -18.85 -11.88 -12.11
C ASN A 43 -20.25 -12.29 -11.59
N PRO A 44 -21.01 -11.40 -10.91
CA PRO A 44 -22.38 -11.68 -10.45
C PRO A 44 -23.34 -12.05 -11.58
N GLN A 45 -23.10 -11.52 -12.78
CA GLN A 45 -23.92 -11.74 -13.97
C GLN A 45 -23.26 -12.73 -14.94
N CYS A 46 -22.44 -13.67 -14.43
CA CYS A 46 -21.85 -14.71 -15.26
C CYS A 46 -22.96 -15.46 -16.03
N ASP A 47 -22.71 -15.73 -17.32
CA ASP A 47 -23.64 -16.47 -18.19
C ASP A 47 -23.82 -17.92 -17.71
N ASP A 48 -22.79 -18.49 -17.09
CA ASP A 48 -22.86 -19.82 -16.49
C ASP A 48 -23.66 -19.79 -15.18
N HIS A 49 -24.81 -20.46 -15.21
CA HIS A 49 -25.68 -20.62 -14.07
C HIS A 49 -25.03 -21.40 -12.90
N TYR A 50 -24.15 -22.37 -13.16
CA TYR A 50 -23.44 -23.07 -12.09
C TYR A 50 -22.44 -22.16 -11.38
N CYS A 51 -21.77 -21.28 -12.12
CA CYS A 51 -20.91 -20.26 -11.54
C CYS A 51 -21.69 -19.36 -10.57
N ARG A 52 -22.87 -18.86 -10.96
CA ARG A 52 -23.72 -18.03 -10.08
C ARG A 52 -24.16 -18.78 -8.82
N LYS A 53 -24.55 -20.06 -8.94
CA LYS A 53 -24.88 -20.89 -7.78
C LYS A 53 -23.72 -21.03 -6.80
N GLN A 54 -22.51 -21.28 -7.29
CA GLN A 54 -21.32 -21.39 -6.44
C GLN A 54 -20.97 -20.07 -5.76
N GLN A 55 -21.25 -18.93 -6.40
CA GLN A 55 -21.08 -17.61 -5.78
C GLN A 55 -22.01 -17.43 -4.58
N GLU A 56 -23.28 -17.81 -4.70
CA GLU A 56 -24.25 -17.77 -3.59
C GLU A 56 -23.81 -18.68 -2.44
N GLU A 57 -23.37 -19.91 -2.73
CA GLU A 57 -22.85 -20.83 -1.71
C GLU A 57 -21.59 -20.29 -1.03
N TYR A 58 -20.67 -19.70 -1.79
CA TYR A 58 -19.46 -19.08 -1.26
C TYR A 58 -19.81 -17.91 -0.33
N GLN A 59 -20.72 -17.02 -0.73
CA GLN A 59 -21.18 -15.90 0.10
C GLN A 59 -21.79 -16.38 1.42
N ARG A 60 -22.62 -17.43 1.38
CA ARG A 60 -23.18 -18.04 2.60
C ARG A 60 -22.07 -18.58 3.51
N LYS A 61 -21.11 -19.34 2.96
CA LYS A 61 -19.97 -19.87 3.74
C LYS A 61 -19.09 -18.78 4.33
N GLN A 62 -18.90 -17.66 3.63
CA GLN A 62 -18.14 -16.53 4.17
C GLN A 62 -18.89 -15.79 5.29
N ALA A 63 -20.22 -15.68 5.20
CA ALA A 63 -21.04 -15.11 6.27
C ALA A 63 -21.07 -15.99 7.53
N GLU A 64 -21.01 -17.31 7.35
CA GLU A 64 -20.93 -18.31 8.43
C GLU A 64 -19.51 -18.46 9.00
N ARG A 65 -18.47 -18.04 8.26
CA ARG A 65 -17.10 -18.06 8.74
C ARG A 65 -16.97 -17.05 9.88
N PRO A 66 -16.49 -17.46 11.07
CA PRO A 66 -16.16 -16.51 12.12
C PRO A 66 -15.11 -15.54 11.57
N LYS A 67 -15.26 -14.24 11.86
CA LYS A 67 -14.24 -13.22 11.56
C LYS A 67 -12.94 -13.73 12.17
N GLN A 68 -12.06 -14.25 11.33
CA GLN A 68 -10.71 -14.56 11.72
C GLN A 68 -10.11 -13.21 12.11
N GLU A 69 -9.87 -13.01 13.41
CA GLU A 69 -8.99 -11.94 13.86
C GLU A 69 -7.73 -12.07 13.01
N VAL A 70 -7.36 -10.97 12.36
CA VAL A 70 -6.09 -10.89 11.65
C VAL A 70 -5.05 -11.17 12.73
N VAL A 71 -4.56 -12.41 12.76
CA VAL A 71 -3.32 -12.72 13.47
C VAL A 71 -2.33 -11.87 12.71
N GLU A 72 -1.98 -10.72 13.28
CA GLU A 72 -0.77 -10.01 12.90
C GLU A 72 0.31 -11.09 12.96
N GLU A 73 0.84 -11.46 11.79
CA GLU A 73 2.05 -12.24 11.74
C GLU A 73 3.06 -11.40 12.52
N GLU A 74 3.34 -11.78 13.76
CA GLU A 74 4.36 -11.14 14.57
C GLU A 74 5.62 -11.20 13.72
N GLU A 75 6.06 -10.04 13.23
CA GLU A 75 7.29 -9.94 12.46
C GLU A 75 8.40 -10.49 13.35
N GLU A 76 8.92 -11.67 13.00
CA GLU A 76 10.02 -12.26 13.75
C GLU A 76 11.17 -11.25 13.75
N GLN A 77 11.48 -10.73 14.94
CA GLN A 77 12.56 -9.77 15.10
C GLN A 77 13.87 -10.43 14.64
N VAL A 78 14.53 -9.80 13.66
CA VAL A 78 15.78 -10.29 13.10
C VAL A 78 16.87 -10.18 14.18
N VAL A 79 17.27 -11.33 14.75
CA VAL A 79 18.38 -11.41 15.71
C VAL A 79 19.67 -11.70 14.94
N HIS A 80 20.66 -10.83 15.07
CA HIS A 80 22.00 -11.05 14.53
C HIS A 80 22.84 -11.86 15.53
N GLU A 81 23.46 -12.96 15.07
CA GLU A 81 24.35 -13.79 15.92
C GLU A 81 25.55 -12.99 16.43
N ASP A 82 26.14 -12.15 15.56
CA ASP A 82 27.25 -11.25 15.88
C ASP A 82 27.02 -9.85 15.28
N ASN A 83 27.40 -8.80 16.00
CA ASN A 83 27.40 -7.41 15.54
C ASN A 83 28.66 -6.67 16.02
N GLU A 84 29.83 -7.16 15.61
CA GLU A 84 31.14 -6.63 16.01
C GLU A 84 31.35 -5.16 15.60
N TRP A 85 30.63 -4.70 14.58
CA TRP A 85 30.78 -3.39 13.96
C TRP A 85 29.74 -2.36 14.43
N GLY A 86 28.84 -2.74 15.34
CA GLY A 86 27.84 -1.84 15.93
C GLY A 86 26.84 -1.27 14.92
N ILE A 87 26.45 -2.07 13.92
CA ILE A 87 25.47 -1.65 12.91
C ILE A 87 24.09 -1.55 13.58
N GLU A 88 23.44 -0.39 13.47
CA GLU A 88 22.12 -0.12 14.03
C GLU A 88 21.09 0.10 12.92
N LEU A 89 19.86 -0.37 13.15
CA LEU A 89 18.72 -0.12 12.26
C LEU A 89 18.20 1.30 12.52
N VAL A 90 18.56 2.24 11.65
CA VAL A 90 18.04 3.61 11.70
C VAL A 90 16.81 3.68 10.80
N SER A 91 15.66 4.07 11.36
CA SER A 91 14.49 4.40 10.54
C SER A 91 14.75 5.70 9.78
N GLU A 92 14.53 5.72 8.46
CA GLU A 92 14.66 6.93 7.64
C GLU A 92 13.70 8.05 8.09
N VAL A 93 12.67 7.68 8.85
CA VAL A 93 11.71 8.59 9.46
C VAL A 93 11.70 8.32 10.96
N THR A 94 11.89 9.36 11.76
CA THR A 94 11.79 9.26 13.21
C THR A 94 10.33 9.04 13.64
N GLU A 95 10.11 8.40 14.79
CA GLU A 95 8.75 8.31 15.35
C GLU A 95 8.11 9.68 15.56
N GLU A 96 8.93 10.70 15.82
CA GLU A 96 8.50 12.08 15.99
C GLU A 96 8.06 12.69 14.66
N GLU A 97 8.76 12.45 13.55
CA GLU A 97 8.34 12.87 12.20
C GLU A 97 7.07 12.14 11.73
N LEU A 98 6.94 10.83 12.05
CA LEU A 98 5.71 10.05 11.80
C LEU A 98 4.51 10.61 12.57
N LYS A 99 4.71 10.95 13.85
CA LYS A 99 3.69 11.59 14.71
C LYS A 99 3.42 13.03 14.29
N ALA A 100 4.41 13.76 13.79
CA ALA A 100 4.24 15.13 13.29
C ALA A 100 3.46 15.16 11.97
N ALA A 101 3.72 14.20 11.08
CA ALA A 101 2.97 14.00 9.83
C ALA A 101 1.51 13.59 10.09
N SER A 102 1.25 12.83 11.15
CA SER A 102 -0.10 12.48 11.60
C SER A 102 -0.63 13.51 12.60
N GLY A 103 -1.28 14.56 12.09
CA GLY A 103 -1.91 15.59 12.93
C GLY A 103 -2.83 15.06 14.05
N PRO A 104 -3.18 15.89 15.04
CA PRO A 104 -4.00 15.48 16.19
C PRO A 104 -5.32 14.85 15.75
N LYS A 105 -5.57 13.61 16.19
CA LYS A 105 -6.84 12.91 15.96
C LYS A 105 -7.96 13.60 16.76
N PRO A 106 -9.01 14.14 16.12
CA PRO A 106 -10.14 14.73 16.83
C PRO A 106 -10.95 13.63 17.54
N ASP A 107 -11.48 13.95 18.71
CA ASP A 107 -12.37 13.06 19.46
C ASP A 107 -13.73 13.01 18.74
N LEU A 108 -14.06 11.84 18.18
CA LEU A 108 -15.20 11.62 17.28
C LEU A 108 -16.14 10.55 17.87
N PRO A 109 -17.47 10.67 17.67
CA PRO A 109 -18.43 9.68 18.15
C PRO A 109 -18.28 8.32 17.44
N GLU A 110 -18.74 7.26 18.10
CA GLU A 110 -18.68 5.88 17.57
C GLU A 110 -19.26 5.79 16.15
N GLY A 111 -18.43 5.32 15.20
CA GLY A 111 -18.82 5.09 13.81
C GLY A 111 -18.33 6.13 12.78
N ILE A 112 -17.58 7.17 13.20
CA ILE A 112 -17.01 8.17 12.28
C ILE A 112 -15.49 8.18 12.39
N THR A 113 -14.79 7.98 11.27
CA THR A 113 -13.33 8.08 11.17
C THR A 113 -12.93 9.09 10.08
N VAL A 114 -11.90 9.89 10.36
CA VAL A 114 -11.31 10.82 9.37
C VAL A 114 -10.35 10.06 8.45
N ALA A 115 -10.43 10.34 7.14
CA ALA A 115 -9.59 9.69 6.13
C ALA A 115 -8.12 10.16 6.15
N TYR A 116 -7.85 11.37 6.65
CA TYR A 116 -6.50 11.86 6.87
C TYR A 116 -6.50 12.96 7.95
N THR A 117 -5.35 13.17 8.60
CA THR A 117 -5.12 14.24 9.57
C THR A 117 -4.10 15.24 9.03
N ILE A 118 -4.39 16.54 9.10
CA ILE A 118 -3.47 17.59 8.64
C ILE A 118 -2.39 17.81 9.71
N PRO A 119 -1.09 17.71 9.37
CA PRO A 119 0.00 17.98 10.31
C PRO A 119 -0.08 19.42 10.83
N LYS A 120 0.17 19.60 12.14
CA LYS A 120 0.14 20.91 12.78
C LYS A 120 1.37 21.68 12.30
N LYS A 121 1.18 22.74 11.49
CA LYS A 121 2.28 23.65 11.12
C LYS A 121 2.89 24.21 12.41
N GLU A 122 4.10 23.82 12.73
CA GLU A 122 4.92 24.60 13.65
C GLU A 122 5.23 25.93 12.96
N ASN A 123 5.07 27.03 13.70
CA ASN A 123 5.51 28.35 13.25
C ASN A 123 7.05 28.35 13.23
N THR A 124 7.63 27.81 12.17
CA THR A 124 8.99 28.17 11.77
C THR A 124 8.96 29.64 11.30
N PRO A 125 9.94 30.47 11.68
CA PRO A 125 10.03 31.83 11.16
C PRO A 125 10.28 31.74 9.65
N ASP A 126 9.37 32.33 8.88
CA ASP A 126 9.44 32.62 7.45
C ASP A 126 10.54 31.86 6.69
N GLY A 127 10.27 30.60 6.37
CA GLY A 127 10.94 29.96 5.24
C GLY A 127 10.52 30.72 3.99
N GLU A 128 11.48 31.33 3.30
CA GLU A 128 11.41 32.11 2.06
C GLU A 128 10.27 31.66 1.12
N MET A 129 9.06 32.13 1.42
CA MET A 129 7.94 32.10 0.49
C MET A 129 8.20 33.30 -0.41
N VAL A 130 8.34 33.06 -1.71
CA VAL A 130 8.40 34.14 -2.70
C VAL A 130 7.20 35.04 -2.42
N GLU A 131 7.45 36.29 -2.01
CA GLU A 131 6.38 37.25 -1.81
C GLU A 131 5.57 37.29 -3.11
N GLU A 132 4.26 37.05 -3.02
CA GLU A 132 3.34 37.28 -4.13
C GLU A 132 3.33 38.78 -4.40
N THR A 133 4.33 39.25 -5.15
CA THR A 133 4.36 40.62 -5.62
C THR A 133 3.33 40.68 -6.73
N GLU A 134 2.30 41.53 -6.59
CA GLU A 134 1.27 41.77 -7.61
C GLU A 134 1.81 42.40 -8.91
N GLN A 135 3.12 42.31 -9.16
CA GLN A 135 3.77 42.85 -10.35
C GLN A 135 3.54 41.89 -11.52
N SER A 136 2.96 42.42 -12.60
CA SER A 136 2.81 41.67 -13.83
C SER A 136 4.19 41.37 -14.44
N LEU A 137 4.33 40.22 -15.09
CA LEU A 137 5.58 39.78 -15.72
C LEU A 137 6.09 40.78 -16.79
N GLU A 138 5.17 41.56 -17.35
CA GLU A 138 5.43 42.64 -18.31
C GLU A 138 6.11 43.85 -17.65
N ASP A 139 5.69 44.23 -16.44
CA ASP A 139 6.29 45.34 -15.68
C ASP A 139 7.73 45.01 -15.27
N LEU A 140 7.99 43.76 -14.88
CA LEU A 140 9.32 43.28 -14.50
C LEU A 140 10.30 43.33 -15.69
N MET A 141 9.84 42.94 -16.89
CA MET A 141 10.64 43.02 -18.12
C MET A 141 10.91 44.48 -18.54
N ALA A 142 9.96 45.39 -18.31
CA ALA A 142 10.15 46.80 -18.58
C ALA A 142 11.20 47.42 -17.63
N GLN A 143 11.22 47.00 -16.36
CA GLN A 143 12.19 47.47 -15.38
C GLN A 143 13.61 46.99 -15.69
N MET A 144 13.78 45.72 -16.08
CA MET A 144 15.10 45.19 -16.45
C MET A 144 15.66 45.79 -17.75
N LYS A 145 14.81 46.29 -18.65
CA LYS A 145 15.25 47.03 -19.85
C LYS A 145 15.69 48.47 -19.57
N ARG A 146 15.35 49.02 -18.41
CA ARG A 146 15.71 50.39 -17.99
C ARG A 146 16.98 50.42 -17.14
N MET A 147 17.48 49.28 -16.69
CA MET A 147 18.84 49.09 -16.17
C MET A 147 19.79 48.80 -17.33
#